data_AF-A0A2T7TRM6-F1
#
_entry.id   AF-A0A2T7TRM6-F1
#
_cell.length_a   1.000
_cell.length_b   1.000
_cell.length_c   1.000
_cell.angle_alpha   90.00
_cell.angle_beta   90.00
_cell.angle_gamma   90.00
#
_symmetry.space_group_name_H-M   'P 1'
#
loop_
_entity.id
_entity.type
_entity.pdbx_description
1 polymer ?
#
loop_
_entity_poly.entity_id
_entity_poly.type
_entity_poly.pdbx_seq_one_letter_code
_entity_poly.pdbx_strand_id
1 'polypeptide(L)'
;MDEPPDLKRRSFLLGKFAAAPQPDEPSFAVIGQACFALRGIACMSCRDACPTGAVRFELAVGGARPRIMTDTCTGCGDCTQSCPADAIRLSASEAAS
;
A
#
# COMPACT_ATOMS: atom_id res chain seq x y z
N MET A 1 -23.94 22.48 40.24
CA MET A 1 -24.12 22.49 38.78
C MET A 1 -22.75 22.18 38.21
N ASP A 2 -22.49 20.89 38.20
CA ASP A 2 -21.20 20.26 37.98
C ASP A 2 -20.74 20.49 36.54
N GLU A 3 -19.70 21.31 36.40
CA GLU A 3 -18.95 21.48 35.15
C GLU A 3 -18.38 20.11 34.74
N PRO A 4 -18.69 19.61 33.53
CA PRO A 4 -18.28 18.28 33.11
C PRO A 4 -16.75 18.20 33.04
N PRO A 5 -16.13 17.11 33.55
CA PRO A 5 -14.69 16.98 33.59
C PRO A 5 -14.08 16.94 32.17
N ASP A 6 -13.04 17.74 31.97
CA ASP A 6 -12.32 17.93 30.71
C ASP A 6 -11.75 16.60 30.16
N LEU A 7 -12.54 15.98 29.29
CA LEU A 7 -12.30 14.68 28.67
C LEU A 7 -11.01 14.63 27.84
N LYS A 8 -10.46 15.79 27.42
CA LYS A 8 -9.20 15.83 26.67
C LYS A 8 -8.03 15.37 27.54
N ARG A 9 -8.04 15.68 28.84
CA ARG A 9 -6.99 15.25 29.78
C ARG A 9 -7.04 13.75 30.08
N ARG A 10 -8.22 13.14 29.99
CA ARG A 10 -8.43 11.70 30.24
C ARG A 10 -7.90 10.84 29.09
N SER A 11 -8.05 11.28 27.84
CA SER A 11 -7.56 10.57 26.65
C SER A 11 -6.03 10.44 26.59
N PHE A 12 -5.29 11.32 27.28
CA PHE A 12 -3.82 11.22 27.38
C PHE A 12 -3.35 10.10 28.32
N LEU A 13 -4.16 9.73 29.33
CA LEU A 13 -3.80 8.71 30.32
C LEU A 13 -4.10 7.28 29.85
N LEU A 14 -4.92 7.12 28.80
CA LEU A 14 -5.42 5.83 28.32
C LEU A 14 -4.65 5.23 27.12
N GLY A 15 -3.51 5.81 26.74
CA GLY A 15 -2.55 5.12 25.86
C GLY A 15 -3.04 4.83 24.42
N LYS A 16 -3.01 5.87 23.58
CA LYS A 16 -2.60 5.79 22.16
C LYS A 16 -3.55 5.01 21.21
N PHE A 17 -4.54 5.73 20.68
CA PHE A 17 -5.09 5.36 19.36
C PHE A 17 -4.02 5.69 18.32
N ALA A 18 -3.48 4.68 17.64
CA ALA A 18 -2.72 4.88 16.42
C ALA A 18 -3.58 5.73 15.49
N ALA A 19 -3.07 6.89 15.08
CA ALA A 19 -3.75 7.76 14.16
C ALA A 19 -4.14 6.93 12.93
N ALA A 20 -5.45 6.83 12.66
CA ALA A 20 -5.90 6.31 11.38
C ALA A 20 -5.22 7.13 10.28
N PRO A 21 -4.73 6.51 9.19
CA PRO A 21 -4.18 7.25 8.06
C PRO A 21 -5.17 8.34 7.67
N GLN A 22 -4.71 9.59 7.71
CA GLN A 22 -5.55 10.75 7.44
C GLN A 22 -6.05 10.64 5.97
N PRO A 23 -7.32 10.95 5.67
CA PRO A 23 -7.95 10.73 4.37
C PRO A 23 -7.34 11.55 3.21
N ASP A 24 -6.40 12.45 3.49
CA ASP A 24 -5.65 13.27 2.54
C ASP A 24 -4.26 12.73 2.21
N GLU A 25 -3.77 11.66 2.87
CA GLU A 25 -2.43 11.14 2.61
C GLU A 25 -2.47 10.12 1.44
N PRO A 26 -1.81 10.42 0.30
CA PRO A 26 -1.84 9.54 -0.86
C PRO A 26 -1.17 8.21 -0.51
N SER A 27 -1.96 7.13 -0.53
CA SER A 27 -1.48 5.77 -0.34
C SER A 27 -1.18 5.14 -1.68
N PHE A 28 0.00 4.53 -1.83
CA PHE A 28 0.40 3.83 -3.06
C PHE A 28 0.72 2.36 -2.76
N ALA A 29 0.64 1.53 -3.80
CA ALA A 29 1.01 0.13 -3.70
C ALA A 29 2.54 -0.04 -3.62
N VAL A 30 2.99 -0.98 -2.81
CA VAL A 30 4.39 -1.39 -2.66
C VAL A 30 4.49 -2.90 -2.86
N ILE A 31 5.51 -3.33 -3.60
CA ILE A 31 5.77 -4.75 -3.90
C ILE A 31 6.89 -5.26 -3.00
N GLY A 32 6.60 -6.33 -2.26
CA GLY A 32 7.54 -7.01 -1.37
C GLY A 32 8.30 -8.17 -2.03
N GLN A 33 9.26 -8.72 -1.28
CA GLN A 33 10.18 -9.77 -1.73
C GLN A 33 9.53 -11.15 -1.97
N ALA A 34 8.28 -11.33 -1.54
CA ALA A 34 7.49 -12.53 -1.84
C ALA A 34 7.01 -12.59 -3.30
N CYS A 35 7.15 -11.50 -4.06
CA CYS A 35 6.66 -11.42 -5.44
C CYS A 35 7.28 -12.49 -6.35
N PHE A 36 6.44 -13.32 -6.96
CA PHE A 36 6.83 -14.37 -7.90
C PHE A 36 7.63 -13.85 -9.11
N ALA A 37 7.34 -12.63 -9.58
CA ALA A 37 8.08 -12.03 -10.68
C ALA A 37 9.53 -11.67 -10.32
N LEU A 38 9.81 -11.33 -9.05
CA LEU A 38 11.18 -11.17 -8.56
C LEU A 38 11.97 -12.49 -8.54
N ARG A 39 11.25 -13.63 -8.65
CA ARG A 39 11.79 -14.99 -8.66
C ARG A 39 11.68 -15.65 -10.05
N GLY A 40 11.45 -14.86 -11.10
CA GLY A 40 11.45 -15.34 -12.49
C GLY A 40 10.15 -15.98 -12.98
N ILE A 41 9.07 -15.93 -12.20
CA ILE A 41 7.75 -16.47 -12.58
C ILE A 41 6.90 -15.35 -13.22
N ALA A 42 6.39 -15.57 -14.42
CA ALA A 42 5.54 -14.63 -15.15
C ALA A 42 4.08 -14.63 -14.64
N CYS A 43 3.87 -14.11 -13.42
CA CYS A 43 2.54 -14.10 -12.78
C CYS A 43 1.60 -13.00 -13.31
N MET A 44 2.07 -11.74 -13.37
CA MET A 44 1.35 -10.56 -13.90
C MET A 44 -0.08 -10.28 -13.38
N SER A 45 -0.63 -11.05 -12.44
CA SER A 45 -2.03 -10.91 -11.98
C SER A 45 -2.37 -9.51 -11.44
N CYS A 46 -1.43 -8.88 -10.73
CA CYS A 46 -1.62 -7.51 -10.23
C CYS A 46 -1.61 -6.44 -11.33
N ARG A 47 -0.98 -6.70 -12.48
CA ARG A 47 -1.04 -5.83 -13.65
C ARG A 47 -2.44 -5.88 -14.26
N ASP A 48 -2.95 -7.10 -14.46
CA ASP A 48 -4.24 -7.32 -15.11
C ASP A 48 -5.40 -6.78 -14.26
N ALA A 49 -5.26 -6.84 -12.94
CA ALA A 49 -6.24 -6.30 -12.01
C ALA A 49 -6.16 -4.77 -11.81
N CYS A 50 -5.11 -4.09 -12.28
CA CYS A 50 -4.92 -2.66 -11.98
C CYS A 50 -5.73 -1.76 -12.93
N PRO A 51 -6.79 -1.09 -12.46
CA PRO A 51 -7.69 -0.34 -13.35
C PRO A 51 -7.04 0.90 -13.96
N THR A 52 -6.02 1.47 -13.31
CA THR A 52 -5.31 2.66 -13.79
C THR A 52 -4.04 2.34 -14.58
N GLY A 53 -3.66 1.05 -14.69
CA GLY A 53 -2.40 0.66 -15.32
C GLY A 53 -1.14 1.09 -14.56
N ALA A 54 -1.27 1.39 -13.25
CA ALA A 54 -0.15 1.79 -12.39
C ALA A 54 0.85 0.66 -12.12
N VAL A 55 0.43 -0.60 -12.21
CA VAL A 55 1.31 -1.77 -12.07
C VAL A 55 1.86 -2.14 -13.45
N ARG A 56 3.17 -1.95 -13.65
CA ARG A 56 3.87 -2.24 -14.91
C ARG A 56 4.90 -3.35 -14.73
N PHE A 57 5.27 -3.97 -15.84
CA PHE A 57 6.32 -4.99 -15.89
C PHE A 57 7.33 -4.58 -16.95
N GLU A 58 8.56 -4.31 -16.51
CA GLU A 58 9.65 -3.88 -17.38
C GLU A 58 10.59 -5.06 -17.65
N LEU A 59 11.11 -5.17 -18.87
CA LEU A 59 12.02 -6.24 -19.23
C LEU A 59 13.35 -6.06 -18.48
N ALA A 60 13.81 -7.13 -17.83
CA ALA A 60 15.09 -7.16 -17.13
C ALA A 60 15.75 -8.54 -17.28
N VAL A 61 17.03 -8.61 -16.94
CA VAL A 61 17.77 -9.89 -16.88
C VAL A 61 17.12 -10.80 -15.84
N GLY A 62 16.82 -12.04 -16.22
CA GLY A 62 16.14 -13.01 -15.36
C GLY A 62 14.62 -12.85 -15.29
N GLY A 63 14.01 -12.08 -16.20
CA GLY A 63 12.56 -11.98 -16.36
C GLY A 63 12.02 -10.57 -16.12
N ALA A 64 10.74 -10.36 -16.45
CA ALA A 64 10.10 -9.06 -16.29
C ALA A 64 9.98 -8.68 -14.81
N ARG A 65 10.37 -7.45 -14.46
CA ARG A 65 10.34 -6.93 -13.10
C ARG A 65 9.14 -6.01 -12.89
N PRO A 66 8.38 -6.20 -11.80
CA PRO A 66 7.21 -5.39 -11.55
C PRO A 66 7.62 -4.02 -11.01
N ARG A 67 6.90 -2.97 -11.41
CA ARG A 67 7.13 -1.59 -10.99
C ARG A 67 5.80 -0.88 -10.77
N ILE A 68 5.68 -0.15 -9.67
CA ILE A 68 4.51 0.68 -9.38
C ILE A 68 4.77 2.10 -9.85
N MET A 69 3.81 2.65 -10.59
CA MET A 69 3.79 4.01 -11.05
C MET A 69 2.96 4.85 -10.09
N THR A 70 3.65 5.52 -9.17
CA THR A 70 3.03 6.27 -8.06
C THR A 70 2.19 7.45 -8.53
N ASP A 71 2.52 8.03 -9.69
CA ASP A 71 1.77 9.09 -10.37
C ASP A 71 0.36 8.68 -10.82
N THR A 72 0.16 7.38 -11.07
CA THR A 72 -1.10 6.80 -11.57
C THR A 72 -1.74 5.82 -10.58
N CYS A 73 -1.05 5.53 -9.47
CA CYS A 73 -1.55 4.67 -8.41
C CYS A 73 -2.53 5.44 -7.53
N THR A 74 -3.79 5.01 -7.51
CA THR A 74 -4.85 5.63 -6.70
C THR A 74 -4.94 5.03 -5.29
N GLY A 75 -4.14 4.01 -4.99
CA GLY A 75 -4.26 3.27 -3.74
C GLY A 75 -5.51 2.41 -3.62
N CYS A 76 -6.23 2.11 -4.72
CA CYS A 76 -7.51 1.37 -4.70
C CYS A 76 -7.43 -0.05 -4.09
N GLY A 77 -6.27 -0.71 -4.20
CA GLY A 77 -6.05 -2.01 -3.57
C GLY A 77 -6.38 -3.25 -4.40
N ASP A 78 -6.87 -3.13 -5.64
CA ASP A 78 -7.18 -4.27 -6.51
C ASP A 78 -5.97 -5.20 -6.75
N CYS A 79 -4.78 -4.60 -6.87
CA CYS A 79 -3.52 -5.33 -6.97
C CYS A 79 -3.17 -6.14 -5.70
N THR A 80 -3.59 -5.67 -4.52
CA THR A 80 -3.42 -6.40 -3.27
C THR A 80 -4.32 -7.63 -3.24
N GLN A 81 -5.59 -7.48 -3.62
CA GLN A 81 -6.57 -8.58 -3.62
C GLN A 81 -6.25 -9.67 -4.66
N SER A 82 -5.70 -9.28 -5.81
CA SER A 82 -5.35 -10.20 -6.89
C SER A 82 -3.99 -10.88 -6.74
N CYS A 83 -3.18 -10.51 -5.74
CA CYS A 83 -1.83 -11.03 -5.60
C CYS A 83 -1.83 -12.44 -4.96
N PRO A 84 -1.51 -13.52 -5.70
CA PRO A 84 -1.53 -14.89 -5.14
C PRO A 84 -0.38 -15.16 -4.15
N ALA A 85 0.58 -14.25 -4.03
CA ALA A 85 1.74 -14.36 -3.16
C ALA A 85 1.64 -13.45 -1.92
N ASP A 86 0.53 -12.73 -1.74
CA ASP A 86 0.35 -11.72 -0.69
C ASP A 86 1.49 -10.69 -0.61
N ALA A 87 2.12 -10.42 -1.76
CA ALA A 87 3.35 -9.64 -1.85
C ALA A 87 3.12 -8.14 -2.00
N ILE A 88 1.87 -7.67 -2.07
CA ILE A 88 1.54 -6.25 -2.29
C ILE A 88 0.83 -5.70 -1.07
N ARG A 89 1.21 -4.48 -0.66
CA ARG A 89 0.58 -3.71 0.42
C ARG A 89 0.39 -2.27 -0.02
N LEU A 90 -0.54 -1.56 0.63
CA LEU A 90 -0.70 -0.12 0.48
C LEU A 90 0.10 0.56 1.60
N SER A 91 0.92 1.55 1.26
CA SER A 91 1.63 2.39 2.24
C SER A 91 1.17 3.84 2.10
N ALA A 92 0.81 4.44 3.23
CA ALA A 92 0.76 5.88 3.40
C ALA A 92 2.22 6.33 3.69
N SER A 93 2.77 7.16 2.82
CA SER A 93 4.14 7.70 2.88
C SER A 93 5.32 6.81 2.43
N GLU A 94 6.11 7.43 1.53
CA GLU A 94 7.42 7.15 0.93
C GLU A 94 7.75 5.83 0.19
N ALA A 95 7.65 5.95 -1.15
CA ALA A 95 8.58 5.35 -2.09
C ALA A 95 9.96 6.03 -1.93
N ALA A 96 10.76 5.56 -0.97
CA ALA A 96 12.20 5.80 -0.88
C ALA A 96 12.80 4.72 0.04
N SER A 97 13.61 3.79 -0.45
CA SER A 97 14.95 4.04 -1.02
C SER A 97 15.36 2.94 -2.01
#